data_AF-A0A1D8AV87-F1
#
_entry.id   AF-A0A1D8AV87-F1
#
_cell.length_a   1.000
_cell.length_b   1.000
_cell.length_c   1.000
_cell.angle_alpha   90.00
_cell.angle_beta   90.00
_cell.angle_gamma   90.00
#
_symmetry.space_group_name_H-M   'P 1'
#
loop_
_entity.id
_entity.type
_entity.pdbx_description
1 polymer ?
#
loop_
_entity_poly.entity_id
_entity_poly.type
_entity_poly.pdbx_seq_one_letter_code
_entity_poly.pdbx_strand_id
1 'polypeptide(L)'
;METLAQIHERLLTRFPAAKIELVLNPGPAAEHALLLDAATAREIALFLRDDPFLKLDYCSNVTGVDWPDKEVVDPATKAKTLQPGCLEAVYHLYSMALKSATPVILRLRTANRSDQVTLPSLTPVWRAADFQEREIYDLFGIVFAGHPDLRRILMWDGFKDHPMRRDYVSPDDYEWEPTPHGAVLDRAKGHYPSPVAQPLDEPRRSSQSEGGAPPQPAAPTKEAPKP
;
A
#
# COMPACT_ATOMS: atom_id res chain seq x y z
N MET A 1 -26.73 3.95 23.93
CA MET A 1 -25.54 3.78 23.07
C MET A 1 -24.49 4.71 23.63
N GLU A 2 -23.30 4.19 23.92
CA GLU A 2 -22.18 5.05 24.32
C GLU A 2 -21.76 5.93 23.15
N THR A 3 -21.43 7.19 23.43
CA THR A 3 -20.88 8.09 22.42
C THR A 3 -19.42 7.76 22.18
N LEU A 4 -18.89 8.14 21.01
CA LEU A 4 -17.48 7.88 20.68
C LEU A 4 -16.51 8.58 21.64
N ALA A 5 -16.93 9.68 22.28
CA ALA A 5 -16.19 10.32 23.38
C ALA A 5 -16.10 9.43 24.64
N GLN A 6 -17.18 8.73 25.01
CA GLN A 6 -17.16 7.79 26.14
C GLN A 6 -16.28 6.58 25.84
N ILE A 7 -16.29 6.10 24.59
CA ILE A 7 -15.40 5.03 24.13
C ILE A 7 -13.94 5.49 24.24
N HIS A 8 -13.64 6.73 23.83
CA HIS A 8 -12.31 7.32 23.97
C HIS A 8 -11.83 7.40 25.42
N GLU A 9 -12.66 7.88 26.35
CA GLU A 9 -12.34 7.93 27.78
C GLU A 9 -12.08 6.54 28.38
N ARG A 10 -12.89 5.54 27.99
CA ARG A 10 -12.69 4.15 28.42
C ARG A 10 -11.37 3.58 27.92
N LEU A 11 -11.02 3.87 26.66
CA LEU A 11 -9.75 3.45 26.07
C LEU A 11 -8.56 4.11 26.78
N LEU A 12 -8.63 5.41 27.09
CA LEU A 12 -7.60 6.10 27.85
C LEU A 12 -7.44 5.56 29.27
N THR A 13 -8.55 5.19 29.93
CA THR A 13 -8.53 4.58 31.26
C THR A 13 -7.83 3.22 31.26
N ARG A 14 -8.05 2.43 30.19
CA ARG A 14 -7.49 1.07 30.08
C ARG A 14 -6.06 1.06 29.54
N PHE A 15 -5.74 1.96 28.61
CA PHE A 15 -4.46 2.05 27.92
C PHE A 15 -3.85 3.45 28.12
N PRO A 16 -3.34 3.77 29.32
CA PRO A 16 -2.77 5.10 29.58
C PRO A 16 -1.50 5.39 28.79
N ALA A 17 -0.82 4.35 28.30
CA ALA A 17 0.38 4.47 27.47
C ALA A 17 0.07 4.64 25.97
N ALA A 18 -1.18 4.42 25.54
CA ALA A 18 -1.57 4.52 24.13
C ALA A 18 -1.84 5.99 23.76
N LYS A 19 -1.26 6.44 22.65
CA LYS A 19 -1.64 7.71 22.05
C LYS A 19 -2.91 7.50 21.24
N ILE A 20 -4.04 7.94 21.80
CA ILE A 20 -5.35 7.85 21.17
C ILE A 20 -5.89 9.26 20.99
N GLU A 21 -6.00 9.71 19.74
CA GLU A 21 -6.53 11.04 19.42
C GLU A 21 -7.93 10.92 18.81
N LEU A 22 -8.85 11.75 19.29
CA LEU A 22 -10.19 11.85 18.75
C LEU A 22 -10.20 12.83 17.57
N VAL A 23 -10.33 12.31 16.36
CA VAL A 23 -10.43 13.12 15.14
C VAL A 23 -11.90 13.42 14.87
N LEU A 24 -12.30 14.64 15.18
CA LEU A 24 -13.66 15.12 14.95
C LEU A 24 -13.87 15.46 13.47
N ASN A 25 -14.81 14.77 12.83
CA ASN A 25 -15.31 15.16 11.52
C ASN A 25 -16.50 16.13 11.68
N PRO A 26 -16.39 17.41 11.26
CA PRO A 26 -17.47 18.39 11.34
C PRO A 26 -18.53 18.22 10.23
N GLY A 27 -18.42 17.19 9.39
CA GLY A 27 -19.40 16.90 8.35
C GLY A 27 -20.79 16.54 8.90
N PRO A 28 -21.84 16.59 8.06
CA PRO A 28 -23.24 16.34 8.47
C PRO A 28 -23.47 14.93 8.99
N ALA A 29 -22.62 13.97 8.64
CA ALA A 29 -22.65 12.60 9.14
C ALA A 29 -22.05 12.44 10.55
N ALA A 30 -21.31 13.45 11.04
CA ALA A 30 -20.64 13.47 12.35
C ALA A 30 -19.85 12.18 12.67
N GLU A 31 -19.29 11.53 11.64
CA GLU A 31 -18.52 10.31 11.77
C GLU A 31 -17.12 10.61 12.31
N HIS A 32 -17.03 10.65 13.64
CA HIS A 32 -15.78 10.83 14.35
C HIS A 32 -14.91 9.59 14.25
N ALA A 33 -13.59 9.77 14.23
CA ALA A 33 -12.62 8.69 14.13
C ALA A 33 -11.65 8.68 15.31
N LEU A 34 -11.21 7.49 15.68
CA LEU A 34 -10.16 7.28 16.67
C LEU A 34 -8.84 7.03 15.96
N LEU A 35 -7.91 7.96 16.08
CA LEU A 35 -6.54 7.79 15.63
C LEU A 35 -5.78 7.01 16.69
N LEU A 36 -5.28 5.82 16.34
CA LEU A 36 -4.55 4.93 17.22
C LEU A 36 -3.07 4.87 16.83
N ASP A 37 -2.22 4.70 17.82
CA ASP A 37 -0.83 4.34 17.63
C ASP A 37 -0.68 2.88 17.15
N ALA A 38 0.30 2.66 16.27
CA ALA A 38 0.56 1.36 15.64
C ALA A 38 0.98 0.30 16.66
N ALA A 39 1.64 0.65 17.77
CA ALA A 39 2.08 -0.35 18.75
C ALA A 39 0.91 -1.00 19.51
N THR A 40 -0.11 -0.21 19.86
CA THR A 40 -1.23 -0.65 20.70
C THR A 40 -2.48 -1.02 19.91
N ALA A 41 -2.49 -0.80 18.59
CA ALA A 41 -3.69 -0.96 17.76
C ALA A 41 -4.32 -2.37 17.85
N ARG A 42 -3.50 -3.43 17.89
CA ARG A 42 -3.99 -4.81 17.96
C ARG A 42 -4.71 -5.12 19.28
N GLU A 43 -4.17 -4.63 20.39
CA GLU A 43 -4.77 -4.82 21.73
C GLU A 43 -6.09 -4.05 21.85
N ILE A 44 -6.11 -2.82 21.34
CA ILE A 44 -7.32 -1.99 21.29
C ILE A 44 -8.38 -2.63 20.40
N ALA A 45 -8.00 -3.17 19.24
CA ALA A 45 -8.91 -3.87 18.35
C ALA A 45 -9.55 -5.11 19.01
N LEU A 46 -8.75 -5.92 19.71
CA LEU A 46 -9.26 -7.07 20.49
C LEU A 46 -10.24 -6.62 21.57
N PHE A 47 -9.88 -5.58 22.32
CA PHE A 47 -10.75 -5.02 23.36
C PHE A 47 -12.09 -4.53 22.78
N LEU A 48 -12.06 -3.77 21.68
CA LEU A 48 -13.27 -3.25 21.04
C LEU A 48 -14.21 -4.35 20.49
N ARG A 49 -13.63 -5.47 20.05
CA ARG A 49 -14.39 -6.64 19.59
C ARG A 49 -15.01 -7.41 20.76
N ASP A 50 -14.22 -7.66 21.80
CA ASP A 50 -14.62 -8.53 22.91
C ASP A 50 -15.47 -7.81 23.97
N ASP A 51 -15.47 -6.47 23.98
CA ASP A 51 -16.24 -5.68 24.94
C ASP A 51 -17.76 -5.91 24.80
N PRO A 52 -18.46 -6.29 25.89
CA PRO A 52 -19.88 -6.62 25.83
C PRO A 52 -20.79 -5.43 25.49
N PHE A 53 -20.33 -4.20 25.68
CA PHE A 53 -21.09 -2.98 25.41
C PHE A 53 -20.89 -2.45 23.98
N LEU A 54 -19.76 -2.76 23.33
CA LEU A 54 -19.47 -2.33 21.96
C LEU A 54 -19.64 -3.44 20.93
N LYS A 55 -19.20 -4.67 21.22
CA LYS A 55 -19.23 -5.84 20.34
C LYS A 55 -19.05 -5.49 18.86
N LEU A 56 -17.91 -4.90 18.50
CA LEU A 56 -17.58 -4.59 17.11
C LEU A 56 -17.19 -5.88 16.38
N ASP A 57 -18.19 -6.61 15.91
CA ASP A 57 -18.07 -7.92 15.26
C ASP A 57 -17.93 -7.82 13.74
N TYR A 58 -18.36 -6.71 13.14
CA TYR A 58 -18.37 -6.54 11.69
C TYR A 58 -17.41 -5.43 11.25
N CYS A 59 -16.39 -5.80 10.47
CA CYS A 59 -15.56 -4.86 9.73
C CYS A 59 -16.13 -4.73 8.31
N SER A 60 -16.64 -3.55 7.98
CA SER A 60 -17.30 -3.29 6.70
C SER A 60 -16.28 -3.00 5.60
N ASN A 61 -15.34 -2.10 5.90
CA ASN A 61 -14.25 -1.80 4.98
C ASN A 61 -12.98 -1.37 5.69
N VAL A 62 -11.86 -1.54 4.99
CA VAL A 62 -10.56 -0.99 5.31
C VAL A 62 -10.05 -0.27 4.08
N THR A 63 -9.68 1.00 4.22
CA THR A 63 -9.21 1.83 3.11
C THR A 63 -7.87 2.47 3.43
N GLY A 64 -7.03 2.62 2.41
CA GLY A 64 -5.78 3.37 2.50
C GLY A 64 -5.99 4.82 2.10
N VAL A 65 -5.33 5.74 2.79
CA VAL A 65 -5.31 7.17 2.47
C VAL A 65 -3.87 7.64 2.51
N ASP A 66 -3.44 8.29 1.43
CA ASP A 66 -2.15 8.96 1.36
C ASP A 66 -2.30 10.44 1.72
N TRP A 67 -1.61 10.85 2.79
CA TRP A 67 -1.43 12.24 3.17
C TRP A 67 -0.06 12.72 2.70
N PRO A 68 0.01 13.64 1.72
CA PRO A 68 1.26 14.19 1.25
C PRO A 68 1.85 15.13 2.30
N ASP A 69 3.12 15.46 2.13
CA ASP A 69 3.81 16.43 2.96
C ASP A 69 3.01 17.74 3.02
N LYS A 70 2.72 18.19 4.24
CA LYS A 70 2.03 19.46 4.46
C LYS A 70 3.01 20.47 5.03
N GLU A 71 3.18 21.56 4.30
CA GLU A 71 3.77 22.76 4.88
C GLU A 71 2.74 23.40 5.81
N VAL A 72 2.91 23.19 7.12
CA VAL A 72 2.13 23.90 8.13
C VAL A 72 2.83 25.22 8.41
N VAL A 73 2.18 26.31 8.00
CA VAL A 73 2.64 27.65 8.33
C VAL A 73 2.02 28.03 9.67
N ASP A 74 2.84 28.12 10.70
CA ASP A 74 2.37 28.55 12.02
C ASP A 74 1.85 29.99 11.93
N PRO A 75 0.56 30.25 12.25
CA PRO A 75 -0.03 31.58 12.05
C PRO A 75 0.58 32.66 12.96
N ALA A 76 1.24 32.28 14.05
CA ALA A 76 1.87 33.19 15.01
C ALA A 76 3.33 33.57 14.64
N THR A 77 4.10 32.64 14.09
CA THR A 77 5.54 32.82 13.80
C THR A 77 5.85 32.89 12.30
N LYS A 78 4.87 32.60 11.43
CA LYS A 78 5.05 32.38 9.98
C LYS A 78 6.15 31.35 9.65
N ALA A 79 6.52 30.53 10.63
CA ALA A 79 7.49 29.46 10.45
C ALA A 79 6.84 28.37 9.60
N LYS A 80 7.55 27.92 8.56
CA LYS A 80 7.12 26.80 7.72
C LYS A 80 7.65 25.52 8.36
N THR A 81 6.76 24.77 9.01
CA THR A 81 7.08 23.44 9.51
C THR A 81 6.57 22.42 8.49
N LEU A 82 7.49 21.69 7.86
CA LEU A 82 7.14 20.54 7.01
C LEU A 82 6.72 19.38 7.91
N GLN A 83 5.42 19.07 7.93
CA GLN A 83 4.95 17.82 8.50
C GLN A 83 5.17 16.71 7.46
N PRO A 84 5.96 15.66 7.80
CA PRO A 84 6.18 14.56 6.87
C PRO A 84 4.85 13.88 6.55
N GLY A 85 4.68 13.54 5.28
CA GLY A 85 3.53 12.82 4.77
C GLY A 85 3.41 11.45 5.44
N CYS A 86 2.18 11.02 5.66
CA CYS A 86 1.88 9.75 6.30
C CYS A 86 0.88 8.96 5.47
N LEU A 87 1.11 7.66 5.41
CA LEU A 87 0.12 6.72 4.89
C LEU A 87 -0.77 6.29 6.05
N GLU A 88 -2.08 6.27 5.81
CA GLU A 88 -3.08 5.98 6.82
C GLU A 88 -3.98 4.83 6.36
N ALA A 89 -4.27 3.90 7.26
CA ALA A 89 -5.27 2.86 7.07
C ALA A 89 -6.49 3.17 7.94
N VAL A 90 -7.67 3.22 7.32
CA VAL A 90 -8.94 3.56 7.96
C VAL A 90 -9.84 2.33 7.99
N TYR A 91 -10.28 1.92 9.16
CA TYR A 91 -11.15 0.77 9.39
C TYR A 91 -12.53 1.25 9.79
N HIS A 92 -13.56 0.78 9.09
CA HIS A 92 -14.96 1.06 9.41
C HIS A 92 -15.58 -0.17 10.08
N LEU A 93 -15.88 -0.01 11.37
CA LEU A 93 -16.39 -1.08 12.23
C LEU A 93 -17.84 -0.82 12.61
N TYR A 94 -18.61 -1.89 12.69
CA TYR A 94 -20.02 -1.88 13.07
C TYR A 94 -20.28 -2.99 14.09
N SER A 95 -21.32 -2.80 14.90
CA SER A 95 -21.86 -3.84 15.76
C SER A 95 -23.17 -4.37 15.20
N MET A 96 -23.13 -5.58 14.65
CA MET A 96 -24.31 -6.31 14.20
C MET A 96 -25.08 -6.88 15.39
N ALA A 97 -24.37 -7.38 16.41
CA ALA A 97 -24.98 -7.94 17.62
C ALA A 97 -25.84 -6.93 18.39
N LEU A 98 -25.38 -5.67 18.52
CA LEU A 98 -26.11 -4.62 19.22
C LEU A 98 -26.98 -3.76 18.29
N LYS A 99 -26.97 -4.04 16.97
CA LYS A 99 -27.61 -3.23 15.92
C LYS A 99 -27.33 -1.74 16.12
N SER A 100 -26.09 -1.41 16.49
CA SER A 100 -25.73 -0.03 16.76
C SER A 100 -25.70 0.73 15.44
N ALA A 101 -26.44 1.83 15.38
CA ALA A 101 -26.57 2.63 14.16
C ALA A 101 -25.31 3.45 13.87
N THR A 102 -24.44 3.64 14.86
CA THR A 102 -23.25 4.48 14.75
C THR A 102 -22.02 3.64 14.36
N PRO A 103 -21.39 3.90 13.21
CA PRO A 103 -20.10 3.30 12.86
C PRO A 103 -19.00 3.79 13.80
N VAL A 104 -18.06 2.92 14.14
CA VAL A 104 -16.81 3.29 14.81
C VAL A 104 -15.70 3.24 13.77
N ILE A 105 -15.05 4.39 13.56
CA ILE A 105 -13.96 4.50 12.60
C ILE A 105 -12.63 4.49 13.35
N LEU A 106 -11.75 3.55 13.01
CA LEU A 106 -10.38 3.51 13.52
C LEU A 106 -9.43 3.98 12.42
N ARG A 107 -8.45 4.80 12.78
CA ARG A 107 -7.41 5.28 11.87
C ARG A 107 -6.05 4.88 12.41
N LEU A 108 -5.22 4.29 11.56
CA LEU A 108 -3.84 3.92 11.85
C LEU A 108 -2.93 4.70 10.93
N ARG A 109 -2.03 5.52 11.48
CA ARG A 109 -1.05 6.28 10.70
C ARG A 109 0.32 5.64 10.80
N THR A 110 0.99 5.59 9.66
CA THR A 110 2.42 5.26 9.58
C THR A 110 3.26 6.47 9.99
N ALA A 111 4.46 6.22 10.50
CA ALA A 111 5.35 7.28 10.94
C ALA A 111 5.88 8.11 9.76
N ASN A 112 6.17 7.45 8.63
CA ASN A 112 6.72 8.07 7.43
C ASN A 112 6.17 7.39 6.16
N ARG A 113 6.18 8.12 5.05
CA ARG A 113 5.75 7.65 3.73
C ARG A 113 6.72 6.65 3.05
N SER A 114 8.02 6.72 3.36
CA SER A 114 9.05 6.00 2.57
C SER A 114 9.73 4.85 3.31
N ASP A 115 10.25 5.05 4.54
CA ASP A 115 11.13 4.07 5.19
C ASP A 115 10.48 3.26 6.32
N GLN A 116 9.31 3.69 6.84
CA GLN A 116 8.65 3.06 8.00
C GLN A 116 7.14 2.88 7.76
N VAL A 117 6.81 2.19 6.67
CA VAL A 117 5.43 1.96 6.22
C VAL A 117 4.85 0.65 6.79
N THR A 118 5.20 0.31 8.03
CA THR A 118 4.72 -0.92 8.67
C THR A 118 3.59 -0.62 9.65
N LEU A 119 2.44 -1.29 9.48
CA LEU A 119 1.31 -1.26 10.42
C LEU A 119 1.02 -2.66 10.95
N PRO A 120 0.45 -2.82 12.15
CA PRO A 120 -0.04 -4.12 12.60
C PRO A 120 -1.26 -4.55 11.78
N SER A 121 -1.30 -5.82 11.39
CA SER A 121 -2.49 -6.44 10.79
C SER A 121 -3.59 -6.62 11.84
N LEU A 122 -4.82 -6.27 11.47
CA LEU A 122 -6.03 -6.54 12.25
C LEU A 122 -6.80 -7.75 11.71
N THR A 123 -6.29 -8.43 10.68
CA THR A 123 -6.82 -9.70 10.14
C THR A 123 -7.06 -10.78 11.21
N PRO A 124 -6.19 -10.98 12.23
CA PRO A 124 -6.46 -11.94 13.31
C PRO A 124 -7.67 -11.57 14.20
N VAL A 125 -8.06 -10.29 14.21
CA VAL A 125 -9.22 -9.79 14.97
C VAL A 125 -10.47 -9.87 14.11
N TRP A 126 -10.40 -9.32 12.89
CA TRP A 126 -11.47 -9.34 11.89
C TRP A 126 -10.98 -9.96 10.59
N ARG A 127 -11.46 -11.17 10.32
CA ARG A 127 -11.09 -11.91 9.11
C ARG A 127 -11.51 -11.23 7.80
N ALA A 128 -12.48 -10.30 7.86
CA ALA A 128 -12.90 -9.50 6.71
C ALA A 128 -11.79 -8.54 6.20
N ALA A 129 -10.84 -8.15 7.06
CA ALA A 129 -9.76 -7.24 6.71
C ALA A 129 -8.69 -7.86 5.78
N ASP A 130 -8.66 -9.19 5.60
CA ASP A 130 -7.64 -9.92 4.83
C ASP A 130 -7.41 -9.32 3.42
N PHE A 131 -8.46 -9.30 2.60
CA PHE A 131 -8.37 -8.79 1.22
C PHE A 131 -8.14 -7.28 1.17
N GLN A 132 -8.65 -6.54 2.13
CA GLN A 132 -8.55 -5.08 2.14
C GLN A 132 -7.15 -4.62 2.58
N GLU A 133 -6.54 -5.30 3.55
CA GLU A 133 -5.11 -5.10 3.89
C GLU A 133 -4.21 -5.44 2.70
N ARG A 134 -4.55 -6.46 1.91
CA ARG A 134 -3.82 -6.81 0.67
C ARG A 134 -3.99 -5.77 -0.43
N GLU A 135 -5.19 -5.22 -0.60
CA GLU A 135 -5.44 -4.10 -1.51
C GLU A 135 -4.58 -2.88 -1.14
N ILE A 136 -4.54 -2.53 0.15
CA ILE A 136 -3.75 -1.39 0.63
C ILE A 136 -2.25 -1.64 0.44
N TYR A 137 -1.78 -2.86 0.67
CA TYR A 137 -0.40 -3.25 0.37
C TYR A 137 -0.07 -3.08 -1.11
N ASP A 138 -0.96 -3.47 -2.01
CA ASP A 138 -0.74 -3.39 -3.45
C ASP A 138 -0.81 -1.94 -3.97
N LEU A 139 -1.81 -1.17 -3.53
CA LEU A 139 -2.08 0.18 -4.02
C LEU A 139 -1.26 1.28 -3.35
N PHE A 140 -0.97 1.15 -2.06
CA PHE A 140 -0.27 2.15 -1.25
C PHE A 140 1.09 1.65 -0.72
N GLY A 141 1.38 0.36 -0.77
CA GLY A 141 2.65 -0.18 -0.29
C GLY A 141 2.78 -0.22 1.23
N ILE A 142 1.66 -0.23 1.97
CA ILE A 142 1.70 -0.39 3.43
C ILE A 142 1.89 -1.86 3.77
N VAL A 143 2.94 -2.16 4.54
CA VAL A 143 3.25 -3.53 4.97
C VAL A 143 2.53 -3.83 6.28
N PHE A 144 1.68 -4.85 6.29
CA PHE A 144 0.96 -5.27 7.48
C PHE A 144 1.71 -6.40 8.21
N ALA A 145 2.26 -6.09 9.38
CA ALA A 145 2.93 -7.05 10.25
C ALA A 145 1.91 -8.01 10.90
N GLY A 146 2.10 -9.31 10.69
CA GLY A 146 1.23 -10.35 11.23
C GLY A 146 0.06 -10.78 10.34
N HIS A 147 0.03 -10.31 9.08
CA HIS A 147 -0.93 -10.78 8.08
C HIS A 147 -0.57 -12.22 7.61
N PRO A 148 -1.50 -13.20 7.61
CA PRO A 148 -1.25 -14.56 7.09
C PRO A 148 -0.80 -14.64 5.62
N ASP A 149 -1.29 -13.78 4.72
CA ASP A 149 -0.95 -13.86 3.29
C ASP A 149 -0.90 -12.48 2.63
N LEU A 150 0.20 -11.76 2.85
CA LEU A 150 0.43 -10.45 2.26
C LEU A 150 1.01 -10.58 0.84
N ARG A 151 0.14 -10.79 -0.15
CA ARG A 151 0.46 -10.79 -1.58
C ARG A 151 -0.42 -9.82 -2.34
N ARG A 152 0.12 -9.30 -3.45
CA ARG A 152 -0.59 -8.44 -4.41
C ARG A 152 -1.85 -9.13 -4.94
N ILE A 153 -2.87 -8.36 -5.26
CA ILE A 153 -4.17 -8.87 -5.72
C ILE A 153 -4.76 -8.12 -6.92
N LEU A 154 -4.48 -6.82 -7.05
CA LEU A 154 -5.02 -5.99 -8.12
C LEU A 154 -4.00 -5.81 -9.24
N MET A 155 -2.74 -5.59 -8.89
CA MET A 155 -1.67 -5.37 -9.86
C MET A 155 -1.05 -6.70 -10.29
N TRP A 156 -0.47 -6.69 -11.50
CA TRP A 156 0.28 -7.82 -12.03
C TRP A 156 1.63 -7.98 -11.32
N ASP A 157 2.18 -9.20 -11.30
CA ASP A 157 3.31 -9.59 -10.44
C ASP A 157 4.61 -8.77 -10.63
N GLY A 158 4.83 -8.17 -11.80
CA GLY A 158 6.01 -7.37 -12.08
C GLY A 158 5.79 -5.85 -12.01
N PHE A 159 4.60 -5.40 -11.60
CA PHE A 159 4.36 -3.98 -11.35
C PHE A 159 5.16 -3.56 -10.12
N LYS A 160 6.06 -2.59 -10.24
CA LYS A 160 6.95 -2.22 -9.12
C LYS A 160 6.39 -1.12 -8.24
N ASP A 161 5.55 -0.26 -8.79
CA ASP A 161 5.08 0.95 -8.12
C ASP A 161 3.72 0.75 -7.42
N HIS A 162 3.20 1.83 -6.84
CA HIS A 162 1.97 1.88 -6.05
C HIS A 162 1.05 2.99 -6.60
N PRO A 163 0.03 2.67 -7.42
CA PRO A 163 -0.68 3.67 -8.23
C PRO A 163 -1.45 4.73 -7.44
N MET A 164 -1.88 4.40 -6.22
CA MET A 164 -2.72 5.28 -5.40
C MET A 164 -1.90 6.23 -4.51
N ARG A 165 -0.58 6.18 -4.57
CA ARG A 165 0.24 7.18 -3.90
C ARG A 165 0.26 8.47 -4.72
N ARG A 166 0.23 9.63 -4.06
CA ARG A 166 0.17 10.94 -4.72
C ARG A 166 1.45 11.34 -5.46
N ASP A 167 2.55 10.62 -5.24
CA ASP A 167 3.83 10.73 -5.93
C ASP A 167 3.90 9.82 -7.16
N TYR A 168 2.91 8.96 -7.36
CA TYR A 168 2.86 8.09 -8.52
C TYR A 168 2.65 8.93 -9.79
N VAL A 169 3.59 8.77 -10.72
CA VAL A 169 3.49 9.33 -12.06
C VAL A 169 3.09 8.18 -12.97
N SER A 170 2.00 8.36 -13.72
CA SER A 170 1.55 7.35 -14.68
C SER A 170 2.66 6.99 -15.67
N PRO A 171 2.89 5.70 -15.95
CA PRO A 171 3.79 5.26 -17.00
C PRO A 171 3.40 5.93 -18.32
N ASP A 172 4.40 6.40 -19.06
CA ASP A 172 4.21 7.08 -20.35
C ASP A 172 3.57 6.21 -21.44
N ASP A 173 3.42 4.90 -21.20
CA ASP A 173 2.95 3.91 -22.17
C ASP A 173 1.41 3.85 -22.29
N TYR A 174 0.77 5.00 -22.44
CA TYR A 174 -0.59 5.08 -22.94
C TYR A 174 -0.63 6.00 -24.15
N GLU A 175 -0.32 5.46 -25.34
CA GLU A 175 -0.88 5.98 -26.58
C GLU A 175 -0.68 4.98 -27.73
N TRP A 176 -1.79 4.54 -28.32
CA TRP A 176 -1.89 4.10 -29.71
C TRP A 176 -1.93 5.33 -30.66
N GLU A 177 -1.62 6.52 -30.17
CA GLU A 177 -1.35 7.69 -31.00
C GLU A 177 0.15 7.80 -31.26
N PRO A 178 0.59 8.32 -32.43
CA PRO A 178 1.99 8.43 -32.77
C PRO A 178 2.61 9.60 -32.00
N THR A 179 2.79 9.48 -30.69
CA THR A 179 3.67 10.36 -29.94
C THR A 179 5.07 10.16 -30.51
N PRO A 180 5.76 11.23 -30.98
CA PRO A 180 7.11 11.08 -31.53
C PRO A 180 8.02 10.42 -30.50
N HIS A 181 8.67 9.31 -30.86
CA HIS A 181 9.44 8.45 -29.96
C HIS A 181 10.46 9.19 -29.07
N GLY A 182 10.92 10.38 -29.47
CA GLY A 182 11.81 11.23 -28.67
C GLY A 182 11.20 11.75 -27.36
N ALA A 183 9.92 12.12 -27.35
CA ALA A 183 9.26 12.67 -26.16
C ALA A 183 8.97 11.59 -25.10
N VAL A 184 8.66 10.36 -25.55
CA VAL A 184 8.47 9.20 -24.69
C VAL A 184 9.81 8.78 -24.04
N LEU A 185 10.90 8.77 -24.81
CA LEU A 185 12.24 8.46 -24.30
C LEU A 185 12.72 9.44 -23.23
N ASP A 186 12.38 10.72 -23.32
CA ASP A 186 12.80 11.71 -22.32
C ASP A 186 11.97 11.63 -21.04
N ARG A 187 10.69 11.28 -21.11
CA ARG A 187 9.86 11.05 -19.93
C ARG A 187 10.20 9.72 -19.25
N ALA A 188 10.44 8.65 -20.02
CA ALA A 188 10.85 7.34 -19.50
C ALA A 188 12.16 7.38 -18.69
N LYS A 189 13.10 8.27 -19.03
CA LYS A 189 14.34 8.48 -18.26
C LYS A 189 14.10 9.01 -16.84
N GLY A 190 12.97 9.67 -16.59
CA GLY A 190 12.56 10.11 -15.25
C GLY A 190 12.02 8.96 -14.40
N HIS A 191 11.36 7.98 -15.03
CA HIS A 191 10.72 6.84 -14.36
C HIS A 191 11.69 5.70 -14.02
N TYR A 192 12.67 5.46 -14.89
CA TYR A 192 13.72 4.47 -14.67
C TYR A 192 15.09 5.14 -14.75
N PRO A 193 15.67 5.60 -13.63
CA PRO A 193 17.09 5.91 -13.64
C PRO A 193 17.81 4.63 -14.09
N SER A 194 18.59 4.74 -15.16
CA SER A 194 19.37 3.60 -15.69
C SER A 194 20.08 2.92 -14.52
N PRO A 195 20.04 1.57 -14.44
CA PRO A 195 20.84 0.87 -13.45
C PRO A 195 22.26 1.41 -13.56
N VAL A 196 22.83 1.82 -12.43
CA VAL A 196 24.23 2.26 -12.36
C VAL A 196 25.05 1.23 -13.10
N ALA A 197 25.68 1.65 -14.20
CA ALA A 197 26.48 0.78 -15.03
C ALA A 197 27.46 0.05 -14.11
N GLN A 198 27.27 -1.25 -13.93
CA GLN A 198 28.23 -2.07 -13.23
C GLN A 198 29.57 -1.89 -13.96
N PRO A 199 30.67 -1.62 -13.25
CA PRO A 199 31.97 -1.49 -13.88
C PRO A 199 32.23 -2.75 -14.70
N LEU A 200 32.47 -2.57 -16.00
CA LEU A 200 32.87 -3.64 -16.90
C LEU A 200 34.21 -4.21 -16.40
N ASP A 201 34.15 -5.27 -15.60
CA ASP A 201 35.33 -6.05 -15.23
C ASP A 201 35.94 -6.67 -16.50
N GLU A 202 37.15 -6.18 -16.79
CA GLU A 202 38.25 -6.64 -17.62
C GLU A 202 38.02 -7.39 -18.96
N PRO A 203 38.79 -7.04 -20.01
CA PRO A 203 38.69 -7.67 -21.32
C PRO A 203 39.14 -9.14 -21.26
N ARG A 204 38.23 -10.07 -21.59
CA ARG A 204 38.57 -11.47 -21.83
C ARG A 204 39.70 -11.55 -22.88
N ARG A 205 40.86 -12.02 -22.43
CA ARG A 205 42.02 -12.42 -23.25
C ARG A 205 41.56 -13.20 -24.48
N SER A 206 42.02 -12.74 -25.63
CA SER A 206 42.01 -13.47 -26.88
C SER A 206 42.82 -14.77 -26.76
N SER A 207 42.14 -15.91 -26.85
CA SER A 207 42.77 -17.20 -27.15
C SER A 207 42.21 -17.73 -28.47
N GLN A 208 43.06 -17.71 -29.49
CA GLN A 208 42.88 -18.46 -30.73
C GLN A 208 42.78 -19.97 -30.42
N SER A 209 41.86 -20.68 -31.08
CA SER A 209 42.14 -21.94 -31.80
C SER A 209 40.87 -22.49 -32.48
N GLU A 210 40.99 -22.60 -33.81
CA GLU A 210 40.54 -23.65 -34.72
C GLU A 210 39.24 -24.45 -34.48
N GLY A 211 38.42 -24.54 -35.53
CA GLY A 211 37.79 -25.81 -35.91
C GLY A 211 36.31 -25.76 -36.31
N GLY A 212 36.03 -25.95 -37.60
CA GLY A 212 34.82 -26.63 -38.07
C GLY A 212 33.75 -25.77 -38.75
N ALA A 213 33.74 -25.77 -40.08
CA ALA A 213 32.64 -25.26 -40.90
C ALA A 213 31.36 -26.12 -40.73
N PRO A 214 30.15 -25.52 -40.75
CA PRO A 214 28.89 -26.27 -40.67
C PRO A 214 28.50 -26.87 -42.03
N PRO A 215 27.99 -28.13 -42.10
CA PRO A 215 27.53 -28.72 -43.35
C PRO A 215 26.13 -28.21 -43.74
N GLN A 216 25.94 -27.91 -45.04
CA GLN A 216 24.64 -27.59 -45.64
C GLN A 216 23.73 -28.83 -45.74
N PRO A 217 22.41 -28.72 -45.53
CA PRO A 217 21.48 -29.83 -45.70
C PRO A 217 21.13 -30.06 -47.19
N ALA A 218 21.20 -31.33 -47.61
CA ALA A 218 20.90 -31.80 -48.96
C ALA A 218 19.38 -31.86 -49.27
N ALA A 219 19.03 -31.59 -50.52
CA ALA A 219 17.67 -31.61 -51.05
C ALA A 219 17.10 -33.04 -51.25
N PRO A 220 15.78 -33.26 -51.08
CA PRO A 220 15.15 -34.57 -51.29
C PRO A 220 14.84 -34.83 -52.77
N THR A 221 15.21 -36.01 -53.27
CA THR A 221 14.89 -36.50 -54.62
C THR A 221 13.59 -37.32 -54.60
N LYS A 222 12.75 -37.07 -55.61
CA LYS A 222 11.42 -37.66 -55.86
C LYS A 222 11.48 -39.17 -56.09
N GLU A 223 10.49 -39.90 -55.57
CA GLU A 223 10.12 -41.23 -56.05
C GLU A 223 8.62 -41.23 -56.41
N ALA A 224 8.33 -41.67 -57.64
CA ALA A 224 7.03 -41.62 -58.30
C ALA A 224 6.25 -42.94 -58.06
N PRO A 225 4.91 -42.96 -58.23
CA PRO A 225 4.09 -44.13 -57.97
C PRO A 225 4.14 -45.10 -59.15
N LYS A 226 3.98 -46.41 -58.88
CA LYS A 226 3.81 -47.45 -59.90
C LYS A 226 2.61 -48.34 -59.58
N PRO A 227 2.05 -49.00 -60.60
CA PRO A 227 2.30 -50.43 -60.77
C PRO A 227 3.27 -50.76 -61.91
#